data_AF-A0A0A1UQP2-F1
#
_entry.id   AF-A0A0A1UQP2-F1
#
_cell.length_a   1.000
_cell.length_b   1.000
_cell.length_c   1.000
_cell.angle_alpha   90.00
_cell.angle_beta   90.00
_cell.angle_gamma   90.00
#
_symmetry.space_group_name_H-M   'P 1'
#
loop_
_entity.id
_entity.type
_entity.pdbx_description
1 polymer ?
#
loop_
_entity_poly.entity_id
_entity_poly.type
_entity_poly.pdbx_seq_one_letter_code
_entity_poly.pdbx_strand_id
1 'polypeptide(L)'
;MQPNDLLHIRSSAAGLPGPYLQENMAPYEILDKIGEAKPRTILLIQGHTERGDGFKGAMRFPYRKFAIALQRQGSNLVVMCNMHQQPGNAIPRIIAGPVPGNYCYHLVQQPPATMTDLAYRVYCDVFALFSDIVLISVADFGGLERVLSFVCSWVLRRQLQKPKLRTHFVVATDKYCLKDIQFELLATMMADQWTQSVASVKRTISDYTELSVINGSSASPGLVVKLFGLRNHRQAEGLHFTGSDTKILLRAAIAHYTAKPMETFNLVAASRPSWPVPEELGHHIGEFLAACPPEPVDHYPIIASALVMNAFHPGLHSFPPNLTFESLYVKNLAAFEQQAGCKGLTDRVRSAFVDIAKYTIGPAVEPRVQHLARLQGWRPISSVKLRATCSICLIRAGVFMMDCSHLLCDCCVATCCLPVQPCHYQSSLCFLCQQPNRTTFVLNPPTAGLRKLELACPAPRLYNTAERLFCSLFYIELSHKPNFYTSPDNCVVKILCRTPPSPALTRTLAWLHVNRIHIKYRGHQSISLEAVLCTAEVLQKCWEGQPFCRTVVIAAHSLDTIIQMQLGPIEGRFHHNKAGSSIAKDIRRIGSGAVIVHYN
;
A
#
# COMPACT_ATOMS: atom_id res chain seq x y z
N MET A 1 24.50 -6.87 -4.95
CA MET A 1 23.31 -7.62 -4.50
C MET A 1 22.67 -8.28 -5.70
N GLN A 2 22.10 -9.48 -5.54
CA GLN A 2 21.39 -10.15 -6.62
C GLN A 2 20.00 -9.48 -6.79
N PRO A 3 19.45 -9.40 -8.03
CA PRO A 3 18.21 -8.67 -8.30
C PRO A 3 16.99 -9.21 -7.55
N ASN A 4 17.02 -10.48 -7.11
CA ASN A 4 15.89 -11.14 -6.42
C ASN A 4 15.99 -11.11 -4.89
N ASP A 5 17.07 -10.57 -4.33
CA ASP A 5 17.21 -10.44 -2.88
C ASP A 5 16.34 -9.28 -2.39
N LEU A 6 15.38 -9.57 -1.52
CA LEU A 6 14.42 -8.62 -0.95
C LEU A 6 14.95 -7.94 0.31
N LEU A 7 15.34 -8.70 1.34
CA LEU A 7 15.78 -8.15 2.63
C LEU A 7 17.18 -8.62 2.99
N HIS A 8 17.94 -7.70 3.57
CA HIS A 8 19.25 -7.96 4.18
C HIS A 8 19.35 -7.23 5.52
N ILE A 9 20.06 -7.83 6.49
CA ILE A 9 20.45 -7.12 7.72
C ILE A 9 21.69 -6.27 7.42
N ARG A 10 21.68 -5.05 7.95
CA ARG A 10 22.81 -4.11 7.90
C ARG A 10 23.13 -3.57 9.28
N SER A 11 24.42 -3.42 9.54
CA SER A 11 24.93 -2.75 10.73
C SER A 11 24.97 -1.23 10.51
N SER A 12 25.03 -0.47 11.60
CA SER A 12 25.15 1.00 11.52
C SER A 12 26.50 1.42 10.92
N ALA A 13 26.48 2.52 10.18
CA ALA A 13 27.71 3.26 9.89
C ALA A 13 28.09 4.10 11.12
N ALA A 14 29.34 4.59 11.16
CA ALA A 14 29.79 5.44 12.25
C ALA A 14 28.88 6.68 12.41
N GLY A 15 28.40 6.91 13.63
CA GLY A 15 27.51 8.04 13.94
C GLY A 15 26.03 7.84 13.61
N LEU A 16 25.61 6.67 13.11
CA LEU A 16 24.20 6.35 12.86
C LEU A 16 23.66 5.31 13.85
N PRO A 17 22.36 5.35 14.21
CA PRO A 17 21.72 4.31 15.01
C PRO A 17 21.66 2.99 14.22
N GLY A 18 21.34 1.86 14.85
CA GLY A 18 21.20 0.59 14.14
C GLY A 18 20.72 -0.53 15.06
N PRO A 19 20.44 -1.73 14.51
CA PRO A 19 20.65 -2.18 13.13
C PRO A 19 19.54 -1.75 12.15
N TYR A 20 19.75 -2.03 10.86
CA TYR A 20 18.78 -1.76 9.79
C TYR A 20 18.36 -3.03 9.04
N LEU A 21 17.13 -3.02 8.53
CA LEU A 21 16.73 -3.87 7.41
C LEU A 21 16.88 -3.07 6.11
N GLN A 22 17.73 -3.55 5.20
CA GLN A 22 17.81 -3.02 3.85
C GLN A 22 16.83 -3.78 2.97
N GLU A 23 15.80 -3.08 2.50
CA GLU A 23 14.80 -3.57 1.57
C GLU A 23 15.15 -3.17 0.14
N ASN A 24 15.17 -4.13 -0.77
CA ASN A 24 15.38 -3.91 -2.20
C ASN A 24 14.04 -3.88 -2.92
N MET A 25 13.83 -2.89 -3.79
CA MET A 25 12.59 -2.76 -4.54
C MET A 25 12.50 -3.75 -5.71
N ALA A 26 13.63 -4.15 -6.30
CA ALA A 26 13.67 -4.97 -7.52
C ALA A 26 12.84 -6.28 -7.45
N PRO A 27 12.87 -7.07 -6.36
CA PRO A 27 12.11 -8.33 -6.28
C PRO A 27 10.59 -8.15 -6.33
N TYR A 28 10.06 -6.95 -6.05
CA TYR A 28 8.63 -6.67 -6.17
C TYR A 28 8.12 -6.72 -7.61
N GLU A 29 8.99 -6.64 -8.62
CA GLU A 29 8.63 -6.86 -10.02
C GLU A 29 8.00 -8.26 -10.24
N ILE A 30 8.39 -9.26 -9.43
CA ILE A 30 7.77 -10.59 -9.46
C ILE A 30 6.29 -10.51 -9.10
N LEU A 31 5.94 -9.68 -8.11
CA LEU A 31 4.56 -9.51 -7.66
C LEU A 31 3.73 -8.71 -8.67
N ASP A 32 4.33 -7.72 -9.33
CA ASP A 32 3.69 -7.03 -10.46
C ASP A 32 3.40 -7.97 -11.62
N LYS A 33 4.33 -8.88 -11.95
CA LYS A 33 4.15 -9.91 -12.99
C LYS A 33 3.11 -10.97 -12.60
N ILE A 34 2.81 -11.13 -11.32
CA ILE A 34 1.70 -11.96 -10.84
C ILE A 34 0.39 -11.18 -10.98
N GLY A 35 0.39 -9.88 -10.69
CA GLY A 35 -0.76 -8.99 -10.84
C GLY A 35 -1.94 -9.45 -9.99
N GLU A 36 -3.10 -9.60 -10.63
CA GLU A 36 -4.36 -9.98 -9.98
C GLU A 36 -4.49 -11.47 -9.68
N ALA A 37 -3.53 -12.30 -10.12
CA ALA A 37 -3.49 -13.68 -9.71
C ALA A 37 -3.19 -13.78 -8.20
N LYS A 38 -3.77 -14.79 -7.55
CA LYS A 38 -3.57 -15.05 -6.11
C LYS A 38 -2.59 -16.21 -5.93
N PRO A 39 -1.28 -15.93 -5.81
CA PRO A 39 -0.30 -16.99 -5.70
C PRO A 39 -0.43 -17.68 -4.35
N ARG A 40 -0.09 -18.97 -4.30
CA ARG A 40 0.21 -19.61 -3.03
C ARG A 40 1.63 -19.23 -2.63
N THR A 41 1.84 -18.88 -1.37
CA THR A 41 3.14 -18.45 -0.85
C THR A 41 3.76 -19.54 0.03
N ILE A 42 4.98 -19.95 -0.34
CA ILE A 42 5.78 -20.92 0.41
C ILE A 42 6.98 -20.19 1.01
N LEU A 43 7.07 -20.18 2.33
CA LEU A 43 8.25 -19.75 3.07
C LEU A 43 9.21 -20.92 3.17
N LEU A 44 10.36 -20.80 2.52
CA LEU A 44 11.40 -21.80 2.51
C LEU A 44 12.53 -21.36 3.43
N ILE A 45 12.71 -22.05 4.54
CA ILE A 45 13.78 -21.77 5.51
C ILE A 45 14.86 -22.83 5.34
N GLN A 46 15.99 -22.41 4.78
CA GLN A 46 17.13 -23.27 4.44
C GLN A 46 18.34 -22.97 5.32
N GLY A 47 19.31 -23.88 5.22
CA GLY A 47 20.48 -24.03 6.08
C GLY A 47 21.79 -23.80 5.39
N HIS A 48 22.88 -23.90 6.16
CA HIS A 48 24.22 -23.63 5.70
C HIS A 48 24.78 -24.84 4.94
N THR A 49 24.33 -25.08 3.71
CA THR A 49 25.03 -25.97 2.78
C THR A 49 25.40 -25.21 1.51
N GLU A 50 26.69 -24.94 1.31
CA GLU A 50 27.24 -24.22 0.15
C GLU A 50 26.90 -24.90 -1.20
N ARG A 51 26.44 -26.16 -1.15
CA ARG A 51 26.01 -26.92 -2.33
C ARG A 51 24.56 -26.66 -2.76
N GLY A 52 23.74 -25.97 -1.96
CA GLY A 52 22.31 -25.80 -2.27
C GLY A 52 21.54 -27.13 -2.32
N ASP A 53 22.09 -28.18 -1.70
CA ASP A 53 21.62 -29.57 -1.81
C ASP A 53 20.49 -29.91 -0.82
N GLY A 54 20.01 -28.94 -0.03
CA GLY A 54 19.03 -29.14 1.05
C GLY A 54 17.71 -29.81 0.63
N PHE A 55 17.35 -29.67 -0.65
CA PHE A 55 16.31 -30.45 -1.31
C PHE A 55 16.89 -31.11 -2.56
N LYS A 56 17.44 -32.33 -2.43
CA LYS A 56 17.93 -33.10 -3.58
C LYS A 56 16.76 -33.49 -4.49
N GLY A 57 16.64 -32.87 -5.67
CA GLY A 57 15.64 -33.24 -6.68
C GLY A 57 15.04 -32.08 -7.49
N ALA A 58 13.73 -32.18 -7.79
CA ALA A 58 13.01 -31.31 -8.73
C ALA A 58 12.79 -29.85 -8.25
N MET A 59 13.10 -29.54 -6.99
CA MET A 59 13.04 -28.19 -6.42
C MET A 59 14.44 -27.66 -6.12
N ARG A 60 15.16 -27.24 -7.15
CA ARG A 60 16.43 -26.51 -6.98
C ARG A 60 16.14 -25.02 -6.84
N PHE A 61 16.30 -24.51 -5.62
CA PHE A 61 16.28 -23.07 -5.37
C PHE A 61 17.73 -22.57 -5.28
N PRO A 62 18.07 -21.45 -5.95
CA PRO A 62 19.42 -20.90 -5.90
C PRO A 62 19.74 -20.44 -4.47
N TYR A 63 20.81 -20.95 -3.87
CA TYR A 63 21.23 -20.50 -2.55
C TYR A 63 21.43 -18.98 -2.53
N ARG A 64 20.81 -18.31 -1.56
CA ARG A 64 20.93 -16.86 -1.34
C ARG A 64 21.65 -16.61 -0.03
N LYS A 65 22.84 -16.03 -0.11
CA LYS A 65 23.70 -15.79 1.04
C LYS A 65 23.09 -14.68 1.92
N PHE A 66 22.65 -15.05 3.13
CA PHE A 66 22.24 -14.14 4.21
C PHE A 66 21.10 -13.16 3.86
N ALA A 67 20.20 -13.56 2.96
CA ALA A 67 19.11 -12.72 2.48
C ALA A 67 17.76 -13.39 2.66
N ILE A 68 16.71 -12.58 2.55
CA ILE A 68 15.39 -13.04 2.14
C ILE A 68 15.23 -12.72 0.67
N ALA A 69 14.77 -13.67 -0.15
CA ALA A 69 14.59 -13.48 -1.59
C ALA A 69 13.19 -13.92 -2.05
N LEU A 70 12.69 -13.28 -3.11
CA LEU A 70 11.45 -13.68 -3.76
C LEU A 70 11.74 -14.43 -5.06
N GLN A 71 11.01 -15.52 -5.30
CA GLN A 71 11.08 -16.28 -6.53
C GLN A 71 9.69 -16.75 -6.94
N ARG A 72 9.41 -16.73 -8.25
CA ARG A 72 8.20 -17.31 -8.81
C ARG A 72 8.49 -18.73 -9.31
N GLN A 73 7.64 -19.68 -8.96
CA GLN A 73 7.67 -21.04 -9.47
C GLN A 73 6.27 -21.46 -9.93
N GLY A 74 6.03 -21.39 -11.25
CA GLY A 74 4.70 -21.54 -11.82
C GLY A 74 3.75 -20.44 -11.32
N SER A 75 2.64 -20.85 -10.69
CA SER A 75 1.66 -19.97 -10.04
C SER A 75 1.98 -19.62 -8.59
N ASN A 76 3.10 -20.13 -8.05
CA ASN A 76 3.44 -19.99 -6.63
C ASN A 76 4.53 -18.96 -6.42
N LEU A 77 4.47 -18.31 -5.27
CA LEU A 77 5.51 -17.42 -4.74
C LEU A 77 6.33 -18.21 -3.71
N VAL A 78 7.64 -18.24 -3.88
CA VAL A 78 8.57 -18.84 -2.94
C VAL A 78 9.38 -17.73 -2.30
N VAL A 79 9.35 -17.68 -0.97
CA VAL A 79 10.12 -16.75 -0.15
C VAL A 79 11.26 -17.53 0.48
N MET A 80 12.48 -17.29 0.01
CA MET A 80 13.68 -17.98 0.49
C MET A 80 14.26 -17.24 1.69
N CYS A 81 14.43 -17.90 2.82
CA CYS A 81 14.80 -17.29 4.09
C CYS A 81 16.13 -17.84 4.64
N ASN A 82 17.23 -17.15 4.34
CA ASN A 82 18.58 -17.53 4.79
C ASN A 82 19.25 -16.45 5.67
N MET A 83 18.54 -15.35 5.92
CA MET A 83 19.02 -14.20 6.71
C MET A 83 19.52 -14.56 8.13
N HIS A 84 18.92 -15.58 8.78
CA HIS A 84 19.30 -16.04 10.12
C HIS A 84 20.69 -16.66 10.21
N GLN A 85 21.29 -17.03 9.08
CA GLN A 85 22.64 -17.61 9.00
C GLN A 85 23.75 -16.56 9.03
N GLN A 86 23.41 -15.28 9.00
CA GLN A 86 24.40 -14.21 8.91
C GLN A 86 25.23 -14.13 10.19
N PRO A 87 26.55 -14.36 10.13
CA PRO A 87 27.38 -14.28 11.32
C PRO A 87 27.54 -12.82 11.74
N GLY A 88 27.45 -12.55 13.05
CA GLY A 88 27.38 -11.20 13.60
C GLY A 88 28.58 -10.30 13.25
N ASN A 89 29.77 -10.89 13.07
CA ASN A 89 31.00 -10.19 12.70
C ASN A 89 31.10 -9.83 11.20
N ALA A 90 30.26 -10.40 10.33
CA ALA A 90 30.31 -10.20 8.89
C ALA A 90 29.11 -9.39 8.34
N ILE A 91 28.48 -8.57 9.19
CA ILE A 91 27.31 -7.78 8.79
C ILE A 91 27.76 -6.51 8.07
N PRO A 92 27.43 -6.34 6.78
CA PRO A 92 27.79 -5.14 6.04
C PRO A 92 27.15 -3.90 6.67
N ARG A 93 27.91 -2.81 6.73
CA ARG A 93 27.40 -1.51 7.17
C ARG A 93 26.51 -0.90 6.10
N ILE A 94 25.54 -0.09 6.51
CA ILE A 94 24.85 0.81 5.57
C ILE A 94 25.85 1.80 4.94
N ILE A 95 25.57 2.23 3.72
CA ILE A 95 26.35 3.28 3.04
C ILE A 95 25.72 4.62 3.42
N ALA A 96 26.50 5.52 4.00
CA ALA A 96 26.05 6.88 4.29
C ALA A 96 25.90 7.69 2.99
N GLY A 97 24.80 8.44 2.85
CA GLY A 97 24.53 9.27 1.68
C GLY A 97 23.08 9.15 1.18
N PRO A 98 22.77 9.74 0.00
CA PRO A 98 21.46 9.61 -0.63
C PRO A 98 21.15 8.14 -0.90
N VAL A 99 20.00 7.67 -0.42
CA VAL A 99 19.55 6.30 -0.61
C VAL A 99 19.08 6.14 -2.07
N PRO A 100 19.64 5.20 -2.85
CA PRO A 100 19.11 4.88 -4.16
C PRO A 100 17.64 4.45 -4.03
N GLY A 101 16.74 4.90 -4.90
CA GLY A 101 15.29 4.62 -4.75
C GLY A 101 14.90 3.17 -4.99
N ASN A 102 15.81 2.35 -5.52
CA ASN A 102 15.68 0.90 -5.52
C ASN A 102 15.98 0.26 -4.16
N TYR A 103 16.35 1.04 -3.14
CA TYR A 103 16.52 0.58 -1.77
C TYR A 103 15.70 1.42 -0.78
N CYS A 104 15.27 0.79 0.30
CA CYS A 104 14.75 1.44 1.48
C CYS A 104 15.51 0.91 2.70
N TYR A 105 15.99 1.82 3.56
CA TYR A 105 16.62 1.44 4.82
C TYR A 105 15.65 1.67 5.98
N HIS A 106 15.34 0.60 6.68
CA HIS A 106 14.43 0.62 7.82
C HIS A 106 15.22 0.47 9.10
N LEU A 107 15.23 1.50 9.95
CA LEU A 107 15.83 1.43 11.28
C LEU A 107 14.98 0.52 12.16
N VAL A 108 15.59 -0.54 12.71
CA VAL A 108 14.90 -1.44 13.64
C VAL A 108 14.87 -0.77 15.01
N GLN A 109 13.69 -0.27 15.39
CA GLN A 109 13.44 0.18 16.76
C GLN A 109 13.51 -1.03 17.68
N GLN A 110 14.18 -0.90 18.84
CA GLN A 110 14.27 -1.95 19.87
C GLN A 110 14.71 -3.32 19.30
N PRO A 111 15.92 -3.41 18.71
CA PRO A 111 16.40 -4.66 18.13
C PRO A 111 16.54 -5.76 19.19
N PRO A 112 16.34 -7.04 18.81
CA PRO A 112 16.66 -8.16 19.70
C PRO A 112 18.16 -8.25 19.99
N ALA A 113 18.51 -9.04 21.00
CA ALA A 113 19.89 -9.24 21.43
C ALA A 113 20.79 -9.81 20.32
N THR A 114 20.26 -10.67 19.45
CA THR A 114 21.01 -11.29 18.36
C THR A 114 20.40 -11.04 16.99
N MET A 115 21.22 -11.08 15.95
CA MET A 115 20.77 -10.89 14.56
C MET A 115 20.03 -12.11 14.00
N THR A 116 20.34 -13.29 14.52
CA THR A 116 19.57 -14.51 14.28
C THR A 116 18.14 -14.35 14.81
N ASP A 117 17.98 -13.81 16.03
CA ASP A 117 16.64 -13.50 16.56
C ASP A 117 15.94 -12.44 15.72
N LEU A 118 16.65 -11.41 15.24
CA LEU A 118 16.08 -10.42 14.33
C LEU A 118 15.52 -11.10 13.07
N ALA A 119 16.26 -12.03 12.48
CA ALA A 119 15.79 -12.77 11.32
C ALA A 119 14.56 -13.64 11.61
N TYR A 120 14.55 -14.37 12.72
CA TYR A 120 13.39 -15.18 13.12
C TYR A 120 12.15 -14.32 13.38
N ARG A 121 12.31 -13.17 14.05
CA ARG A 121 11.22 -12.21 14.25
C ARG A 121 10.67 -11.70 12.93
N VAL A 122 11.52 -11.35 11.97
CA VAL A 122 11.06 -10.97 10.62
C VAL A 122 10.27 -12.10 9.95
N TYR A 123 10.70 -13.37 10.08
CA TYR A 123 9.94 -14.50 9.53
C TYR A 123 8.55 -14.63 10.19
N CYS A 124 8.48 -14.55 11.52
CA CYS A 124 7.25 -14.74 12.30
C CYS A 124 6.28 -13.55 12.22
N ASP A 125 6.79 -12.32 12.23
CA ASP A 125 5.98 -11.11 12.38
C ASP A 125 5.62 -10.47 11.04
N VAL A 126 6.47 -10.65 10.02
CA VAL A 126 6.24 -10.12 8.67
C VAL A 126 5.76 -11.24 7.74
N PHE A 127 6.58 -12.27 7.50
CA PHE A 127 6.30 -13.25 6.45
C PHE A 127 5.20 -14.25 6.80
N ALA A 128 4.97 -14.53 8.08
CA ALA A 128 3.83 -15.34 8.53
C ALA A 128 2.48 -14.80 8.04
N LEU A 129 2.37 -13.47 7.89
CA LEU A 129 1.15 -12.82 7.41
C LEU A 129 0.85 -13.10 5.94
N PHE A 130 1.80 -13.66 5.19
CA PHE A 130 1.66 -13.92 3.76
C PHE A 130 1.88 -15.39 3.41
N SER A 131 2.45 -16.19 4.31
CA SER A 131 2.86 -17.57 4.04
C SER A 131 1.71 -18.56 4.26
N ASP A 132 1.46 -19.41 3.27
CA ASP A 132 0.53 -20.56 3.37
C ASP A 132 1.23 -21.78 3.98
N ILE A 133 2.48 -21.99 3.56
CA ILE A 133 3.32 -23.12 3.97
C ILE A 133 4.66 -22.58 4.46
N VAL A 134 5.16 -23.16 5.55
CA VAL A 134 6.55 -22.97 6.00
C VAL A 134 7.27 -24.32 5.87
N LEU A 135 8.23 -24.37 4.94
CA LEU A 135 9.04 -25.55 4.66
C LEU A 135 10.41 -25.38 5.33
N ILE A 136 10.75 -26.31 6.23
CA ILE A 136 11.96 -26.27 7.04
C ILE A 136 12.69 -27.60 6.91
N SER A 137 13.98 -27.57 6.57
CA SER A 137 14.85 -28.75 6.58
C SER A 137 15.58 -28.86 7.91
N VAL A 138 15.44 -29.99 8.61
CA VAL A 138 16.03 -30.21 9.94
C VAL A 138 17.56 -30.18 9.89
N ALA A 139 18.15 -30.82 8.88
CA ALA A 139 19.60 -30.87 8.70
C ALA A 139 20.18 -29.47 8.48
N ASP A 140 19.47 -28.68 7.68
CA ASP A 140 19.84 -27.34 7.27
C ASP A 140 19.65 -26.31 8.39
N PHE A 141 18.55 -26.40 9.14
CA PHE A 141 18.22 -25.45 10.20
C PHE A 141 19.11 -25.61 11.45
N GLY A 142 19.96 -26.65 11.48
CA GLY A 142 20.89 -26.93 12.57
C GLY A 142 20.35 -27.88 13.63
N GLY A 143 19.42 -28.77 13.27
CA GLY A 143 18.89 -29.81 14.13
C GLY A 143 17.44 -29.60 14.57
N LEU A 144 16.84 -30.66 15.11
CA LEU A 144 15.42 -30.69 15.48
C LEU A 144 15.10 -29.68 16.59
N GLU A 145 15.95 -29.57 17.60
CA GLU A 145 15.77 -28.64 18.73
C GLU A 145 15.56 -27.19 18.27
N ARG A 146 16.37 -26.72 17.32
CA ARG A 146 16.23 -25.38 16.75
C ARG A 146 14.91 -25.23 16.00
N VAL A 147 14.52 -26.22 15.20
CA VAL A 147 13.24 -26.21 14.48
C VAL A 147 12.08 -26.10 15.47
N LEU A 148 12.10 -26.88 16.54
CA LEU A 148 11.06 -26.86 17.58
C LEU A 148 11.01 -25.51 18.29
N SER A 149 12.15 -24.98 18.73
CA SER A 149 12.24 -23.64 19.34
C SER A 149 11.69 -22.53 18.43
N PHE A 150 12.00 -22.61 17.12
CA PHE A 150 11.44 -21.69 16.13
C PHE A 150 9.93 -21.83 15.98
N VAL A 151 9.40 -23.06 15.88
CA VAL A 151 7.95 -23.31 15.78
C VAL A 151 7.22 -22.86 17.05
N CYS A 152 7.78 -23.11 18.25
CA CYS A 152 7.25 -22.58 19.51
C CYS A 152 7.17 -21.06 19.47
N SER A 153 8.28 -20.40 19.12
CA SER A 153 8.35 -18.94 18.99
C SER A 153 7.34 -18.39 17.97
N TRP A 154 7.13 -19.09 16.86
CA TRP A 154 6.12 -18.75 15.87
C TRP A 154 4.72 -18.81 16.47
N VAL A 155 4.35 -19.92 17.13
CA VAL A 155 3.02 -20.09 17.74
C VAL A 155 2.76 -19.02 18.79
N LEU A 156 3.70 -18.80 19.71
CA LEU A 156 3.57 -17.81 20.79
C LEU A 156 3.37 -16.39 20.23
N ARG A 157 4.11 -16.02 19.19
CA ARG A 157 3.95 -14.71 18.53
C ARG A 157 2.62 -14.61 17.79
N ARG A 158 2.21 -15.67 17.09
CA ARG A 158 0.93 -15.70 16.38
C ARG A 158 -0.27 -15.60 17.30
N GLN A 159 -0.18 -16.09 18.54
CA GLN A 159 -1.23 -15.92 19.55
C GLN A 159 -1.51 -14.46 19.89
N LEU A 160 -0.49 -13.59 19.79
CA LEU A 160 -0.62 -12.16 20.08
C LEU A 160 -1.18 -11.37 18.89
N GLN A 161 -1.27 -11.97 17.70
CA GLN A 161 -1.66 -11.28 16.48
C GLN A 161 -3.08 -11.65 16.03
N LYS A 162 -3.81 -10.68 15.49
CA LYS A 162 -5.08 -10.87 14.78
C LYS A 162 -4.89 -10.58 13.28
N PRO A 163 -5.59 -11.28 12.37
CA PRO A 163 -6.46 -12.43 12.62
C PRO A 163 -5.68 -13.68 13.05
N LYS A 164 -6.38 -14.61 13.70
CA LYS A 164 -5.85 -15.94 14.01
C LYS A 164 -5.57 -16.65 12.69
N LEU A 165 -4.30 -16.99 12.47
CA LEU A 165 -3.81 -17.59 11.24
C LEU A 165 -3.13 -18.90 11.56
N ARG A 166 -3.60 -19.98 10.92
CA ARG A 166 -3.01 -21.30 11.00
C ARG A 166 -1.94 -21.47 9.92
N THR A 167 -0.74 -21.88 10.33
CA THR A 167 0.40 -22.09 9.44
C THR A 167 0.63 -23.59 9.21
N HIS A 168 0.76 -24.01 7.96
CA HIS A 168 1.14 -25.38 7.65
C HIS A 168 2.67 -25.51 7.62
N PHE A 169 3.23 -26.19 8.60
CA PHE A 169 4.65 -26.51 8.69
C PHE A 169 4.94 -27.85 8.03
N VAL A 170 5.87 -27.84 7.08
CA VAL A 170 6.40 -29.05 6.46
C VAL A 170 7.84 -29.21 6.89
N VAL A 171 8.11 -30.26 7.67
CA VAL A 171 9.44 -30.55 8.20
C VAL A 171 10.08 -31.64 7.34
N ALA A 172 11.19 -31.29 6.69
CA ALA A 172 11.98 -32.22 5.89
C ALA A 172 13.04 -32.89 6.77
N THR A 173 12.92 -34.21 6.95
CA THR A 173 13.84 -35.02 7.73
C THR A 173 13.72 -36.50 7.40
N ASP A 174 14.84 -37.21 7.48
CA ASP A 174 14.92 -38.66 7.27
C ASP A 174 14.94 -39.42 8.60
N LYS A 175 15.05 -38.70 9.73
CA LYS A 175 15.31 -39.26 11.07
C LYS A 175 14.09 -39.34 11.97
N TYR A 176 13.09 -38.49 11.75
CA TYR A 176 11.96 -38.34 12.66
C TYR A 176 10.65 -38.52 11.90
N CYS A 177 9.67 -39.17 12.52
CA CYS A 177 8.31 -39.22 12.00
C CYS A 177 7.46 -38.07 12.57
N LEU A 178 6.25 -37.91 12.04
CA LEU A 178 5.32 -36.86 12.50
C LEU A 178 5.00 -36.96 13.99
N LYS A 179 4.85 -38.18 14.52
CA LYS A 179 4.53 -38.39 15.95
C LYS A 179 5.67 -37.92 16.85
N ASP A 180 6.91 -38.16 16.46
CA ASP A 180 8.10 -37.74 17.22
C ASP A 180 8.13 -36.21 17.30
N ILE A 181 7.97 -35.53 16.16
CA ILE A 181 7.99 -34.06 16.12
C ILE A 181 6.83 -33.46 16.91
N GLN A 182 5.64 -34.05 16.85
CA GLN A 182 4.48 -33.58 17.63
C GLN A 182 4.70 -33.75 19.13
N PHE A 183 5.29 -34.87 19.55
CA PHE A 183 5.62 -35.13 20.96
C PHE A 183 6.66 -34.14 21.47
N GLU A 184 7.76 -33.96 20.73
CA GLU A 184 8.85 -33.06 21.12
C GLU A 184 8.42 -31.59 21.09
N LEU A 185 7.57 -31.19 20.13
CA LEU A 185 7.01 -29.83 20.10
C LEU A 185 6.14 -29.56 21.33
N LEU A 186 5.30 -30.53 21.71
CA LEU A 186 4.48 -30.43 22.90
C LEU A 186 5.34 -30.32 24.16
N ALA A 187 6.37 -31.16 24.29
CA ALA A 187 7.31 -31.12 25.41
C ALA A 187 8.02 -29.77 25.50
N THR A 188 8.50 -29.26 24.36
CA THR A 188 9.18 -27.95 24.27
C THR A 188 8.24 -26.82 24.69
N MET A 189 7.00 -26.78 24.17
CA MET A 189 6.03 -25.74 24.54
C MET A 189 5.58 -25.83 26.00
N MET A 190 5.50 -27.03 26.57
CA MET A 190 5.16 -27.21 27.98
C MET A 190 6.25 -26.70 28.91
N ALA A 191 7.53 -26.85 28.53
CA ALA A 191 8.64 -26.28 29.28
C ALA A 191 8.55 -24.74 29.34
N ASP A 192 8.13 -24.10 28.25
CA ASP A 192 7.97 -22.64 28.16
C ASP A 192 6.65 -22.11 28.80
N GLN A 193 5.62 -22.95 28.90
CA GLN A 193 4.28 -22.59 29.42
C GLN A 193 3.88 -23.43 30.64
N TRP A 194 4.74 -23.48 31.67
CA TRP A 194 4.59 -24.31 32.88
C TRP A 194 3.19 -24.25 33.53
N THR A 195 2.46 -23.14 33.38
CA THR A 195 1.15 -22.92 34.03
C THR A 195 -0.05 -23.48 33.26
N GLN A 196 0.12 -23.97 32.02
CA GLN A 196 -0.98 -24.50 31.22
C GLN A 196 -1.06 -26.02 31.24
N SER A 197 -2.28 -26.57 31.13
CA SER A 197 -2.47 -28.02 31.00
C SER A 197 -2.00 -28.54 29.64
N VAL A 198 -1.61 -29.81 29.57
CA VAL A 198 -1.24 -30.52 28.33
C VAL A 198 -2.32 -30.33 27.24
N ALA A 199 -3.60 -30.41 27.62
CA ALA A 199 -4.72 -30.25 26.71
C ALA A 199 -4.80 -28.82 26.13
N SER A 200 -4.50 -27.80 26.95
CA SER A 200 -4.45 -26.40 26.51
C SER A 200 -3.33 -26.16 25.50
N VAL A 201 -2.13 -26.69 25.78
CA VAL A 201 -0.97 -26.58 24.89
C VAL A 201 -1.24 -27.32 23.57
N LYS A 202 -1.78 -28.54 23.62
CA LYS A 202 -2.18 -29.29 22.41
C LYS A 202 -3.20 -28.53 21.56
N ARG A 203 -4.19 -27.89 22.20
CA ARG A 203 -5.19 -27.06 21.52
C ARG A 203 -4.52 -25.85 20.86
N THR A 204 -3.64 -25.17 21.59
CA THR A 204 -2.83 -24.05 21.07
C THR A 204 -2.03 -24.47 19.84
N ILE A 205 -1.30 -25.58 19.90
CA ILE A 205 -0.53 -26.09 18.75
C ILE A 205 -1.46 -26.32 17.56
N SER A 206 -2.58 -27.00 17.78
CA SER A 206 -3.55 -27.32 16.71
C SER A 206 -4.20 -26.07 16.11
N ASP A 207 -4.41 -25.05 16.94
CA ASP A 207 -5.05 -23.80 16.59
C ASP A 207 -4.21 -22.92 15.65
N TYR A 208 -2.87 -23.00 15.78
CA TYR A 208 -1.94 -22.15 15.04
C TYR A 208 -1.07 -22.92 14.05
N THR A 209 -1.01 -24.25 14.14
CA THR A 209 -0.15 -25.07 13.29
C THR A 209 -0.88 -26.27 12.70
N GLU A 210 -0.40 -26.68 11.53
CA GLU A 210 -0.61 -28.01 10.97
C GLU A 210 0.75 -28.56 10.59
N LEU A 211 1.05 -29.82 10.94
CA LEU A 211 2.38 -30.40 10.76
C LEU A 211 2.32 -31.54 9.75
N SER A 212 3.25 -31.50 8.79
CA SER A 212 3.54 -32.59 7.88
C SER A 212 5.03 -32.89 7.89
N VAL A 213 5.38 -34.17 7.74
CA VAL A 213 6.78 -34.60 7.61
C VAL A 213 7.00 -35.18 6.22
N ILE A 214 8.14 -34.83 5.63
CA ILE A 214 8.59 -35.33 4.34
C ILE A 214 10.02 -35.84 4.46
N ASN A 215 10.35 -36.85 3.66
CA ASN A 215 11.71 -37.37 3.56
C ASN A 215 12.58 -36.32 2.83
N GLY A 216 13.61 -35.82 3.50
CA GLY A 216 14.52 -34.78 3.01
C GLY A 216 15.41 -35.24 1.87
N SER A 217 15.68 -36.55 1.79
CA SER A 217 16.44 -37.15 0.68
C SER A 217 15.63 -37.31 -0.63
N SER A 218 14.30 -37.14 -0.61
CA SER A 218 13.44 -37.34 -1.79
C SER A 218 12.60 -36.10 -2.13
N ALA A 219 13.19 -35.09 -2.77
CA ALA A 219 12.41 -34.01 -3.40
C ALA A 219 11.90 -34.46 -4.79
N SER A 220 11.00 -35.45 -4.80
CA SER A 220 10.36 -35.92 -6.04
C SER A 220 9.37 -34.88 -6.59
N PRO A 221 9.02 -34.91 -7.89
CA PRO A 221 7.90 -34.11 -8.42
C PRO A 221 6.59 -34.32 -7.63
N GLY A 222 6.40 -35.49 -7.02
CA GLY A 222 5.27 -35.78 -6.14
C GLY A 222 5.25 -34.95 -4.85
N LEU A 223 6.41 -34.50 -4.34
CA LEU A 223 6.48 -33.58 -3.20
C LEU A 223 5.89 -32.21 -3.56
N VAL A 224 6.19 -31.71 -4.76
CA VAL A 224 5.70 -30.44 -5.27
C VAL A 224 4.17 -30.47 -5.39
N VAL A 225 3.63 -31.55 -5.99
CA VAL A 225 2.19 -31.79 -6.07
C VAL A 225 1.57 -31.90 -4.69
N LYS A 226 2.22 -32.61 -3.75
CA LYS A 226 1.74 -32.75 -2.37
C LYS A 226 1.68 -31.41 -1.64
N LEU A 227 2.74 -30.60 -1.74
CA LEU A 227 2.81 -29.25 -1.17
C LEU A 227 1.72 -28.34 -1.75
N PHE A 228 1.53 -28.37 -3.08
CA PHE A 228 0.50 -27.55 -3.73
C PHE A 228 -0.92 -28.06 -3.51
N GLY A 229 -1.11 -29.35 -3.20
CA GLY A 229 -2.38 -29.94 -2.81
C GLY A 229 -2.76 -29.71 -1.34
N LEU A 230 -1.84 -29.21 -0.50
CA LEU A 230 -2.17 -28.91 0.90
C LEU A 230 -3.28 -27.86 0.99
N ARG A 231 -4.13 -27.97 2.01
CA ARG A 231 -5.24 -27.03 2.22
C ARG A 231 -4.73 -25.58 2.32
N ASN A 232 -5.37 -24.68 1.59
CA ASN A 232 -5.11 -23.24 1.72
C ASN A 232 -6.06 -22.66 2.78
N HIS A 233 -5.64 -22.70 4.05
CA HIS A 233 -6.42 -22.14 5.16
C HIS A 233 -6.69 -20.65 4.96
N ARG A 234 -5.73 -19.91 4.38
CA ARG A 234 -5.88 -18.47 4.17
C ARG A 234 -6.98 -18.13 3.16
N GLN A 235 -7.15 -18.96 2.14
CA GLN A 235 -8.24 -18.79 1.18
C GLN A 235 -9.60 -18.98 1.85
N ALA A 236 -9.74 -19.99 2.72
CA ALA A 236 -10.98 -20.20 3.47
C ALA A 236 -11.28 -19.04 4.44
N GLU A 237 -10.25 -18.39 4.98
CA GLU A 237 -10.35 -17.23 5.87
C GLU A 237 -10.44 -15.89 5.13
N GLY A 238 -10.52 -15.85 3.79
CA GLY A 238 -10.58 -14.61 3.02
C GLY A 238 -9.30 -13.76 3.04
N LEU A 239 -8.14 -14.38 3.31
CA LEU A 239 -6.82 -13.76 3.46
C LEU A 239 -5.84 -14.19 2.36
N HIS A 240 -6.37 -14.59 1.20
CA HIS A 240 -5.60 -14.93 0.02
C HIS A 240 -5.50 -13.71 -0.90
N PHE A 241 -4.30 -13.14 -0.95
CA PHE A 241 -3.99 -11.86 -1.58
C PHE A 241 -3.55 -12.02 -3.03
N THR A 242 -3.81 -11.01 -3.85
CA THR A 242 -3.23 -10.89 -5.19
C THR A 242 -1.73 -10.59 -5.10
N GLY A 243 -1.01 -10.67 -6.22
CA GLY A 243 0.37 -10.16 -6.31
C GLY A 243 0.44 -8.67 -5.95
N SER A 244 -0.48 -7.88 -6.49
CA SER A 244 -0.64 -6.44 -6.21
C SER A 244 -0.83 -6.16 -4.70
N ASP A 245 -1.75 -6.87 -4.05
CA ASP A 245 -2.01 -6.74 -2.61
C ASP A 245 -0.81 -7.17 -1.77
N THR A 246 -0.18 -8.30 -2.13
CA THR A 246 0.98 -8.83 -1.43
C THR A 246 2.13 -7.83 -1.45
N LYS A 247 2.36 -7.15 -2.58
CA LYS A 247 3.36 -6.09 -2.69
C LYS A 247 3.10 -4.94 -1.72
N ILE A 248 1.88 -4.41 -1.72
CA ILE A 248 1.52 -3.26 -0.87
C ILE A 248 1.63 -3.63 0.61
N LEU A 249 1.02 -4.76 0.99
CA LEU A 249 0.94 -5.19 2.38
C LEU A 249 2.30 -5.65 2.92
N LEU A 250 3.13 -6.34 2.12
CA LEU A 250 4.46 -6.79 2.57
C LEU A 250 5.36 -5.59 2.88
N ARG A 251 5.36 -4.56 2.02
CA ARG A 251 6.11 -3.32 2.26
C ARG A 251 5.64 -2.63 3.54
N ALA A 252 4.33 -2.51 3.72
CA ALA A 252 3.75 -1.92 4.91
C ALA A 252 4.10 -2.73 6.17
N ALA A 253 4.12 -4.06 6.10
CA ALA A 253 4.47 -4.93 7.21
C ALA A 253 5.95 -4.80 7.61
N ILE A 254 6.87 -4.69 6.63
CA ILE A 254 8.31 -4.46 6.88
C ILE A 254 8.53 -3.12 7.57
N ALA A 255 7.92 -2.05 7.04
CA ALA A 255 8.02 -0.71 7.61
C ALA A 255 7.39 -0.63 9.02
N HIS A 256 6.25 -1.30 9.22
CA HIS A 256 5.60 -1.35 10.54
C HIS A 256 6.44 -2.11 11.56
N TYR A 257 6.93 -3.31 11.21
CA TYR A 257 7.72 -4.14 12.12
C TYR A 257 8.97 -3.40 12.61
N THR A 258 9.65 -2.68 11.71
CA THR A 258 10.86 -1.95 12.05
C THR A 258 10.58 -0.72 12.91
N ALA A 259 9.48 0.00 12.67
CA ALA A 259 9.10 1.16 13.46
C ALA A 259 8.48 0.80 14.82
N LYS A 260 7.70 -0.27 14.88
CA LYS A 260 6.82 -0.65 16.01
C LYS A 260 6.78 -2.17 16.18
N PRO A 261 7.89 -2.82 16.55
CA PRO A 261 7.99 -4.29 16.61
C PRO A 261 7.10 -4.94 17.68
N MET A 262 6.64 -4.17 18.67
CA MET A 262 5.77 -4.65 19.75
C MET A 262 4.29 -4.42 19.48
N GLU A 263 3.92 -3.64 18.45
CA GLU A 263 2.54 -3.43 18.05
C GLU A 263 2.11 -4.51 17.03
N THR A 264 0.82 -4.81 16.98
CA THR A 264 0.28 -5.76 16.00
C THR A 264 0.04 -5.08 14.66
N PHE A 265 0.42 -5.74 13.58
CA PHE A 265 0.19 -5.21 12.23
C PHE A 265 -1.26 -5.42 11.80
N ASN A 266 -1.98 -4.32 11.55
CA ASN A 266 -3.36 -4.36 11.08
C ASN A 266 -3.42 -4.43 9.54
N LEU A 267 -3.60 -5.63 9.01
CA LEU A 267 -3.71 -5.90 7.56
C LEU A 267 -4.81 -5.08 6.87
N VAL A 268 -5.97 -4.92 7.53
CA VAL A 268 -7.12 -4.24 6.95
C VAL A 268 -6.89 -2.74 6.86
N ALA A 269 -6.29 -2.13 7.88
CA ALA A 269 -5.93 -0.71 7.82
C ALA A 269 -4.79 -0.48 6.81
N ALA A 270 -3.80 -1.37 6.77
CA ALA A 270 -2.64 -1.26 5.89
C ALA A 270 -2.98 -1.42 4.40
N SER A 271 -4.09 -2.08 4.04
CA SER A 271 -4.56 -2.17 2.65
C SER A 271 -5.20 -0.88 2.14
N ARG A 272 -5.40 0.14 2.99
CA ARG A 272 -6.21 1.33 2.69
C ARG A 272 -5.47 2.67 2.82
N PRO A 273 -4.19 2.81 2.40
CA PRO A 273 -3.45 4.05 2.61
C PRO A 273 -4.05 5.26 1.85
N SER A 274 -4.77 5.02 0.76
CA SER A 274 -5.50 6.01 -0.03
C SER A 274 -6.95 6.18 0.36
N TRP A 275 -7.46 5.26 1.19
CA TRP A 275 -8.86 5.23 1.59
C TRP A 275 -9.00 4.98 3.10
N PRO A 276 -8.35 5.82 3.95
CA PRO A 276 -8.45 5.67 5.38
C PRO A 276 -9.87 5.99 5.86
N VAL A 277 -10.22 5.42 7.01
CA VAL A 277 -11.41 5.83 7.76
C VAL A 277 -11.09 7.17 8.41
N PRO A 278 -11.92 8.22 8.22
CA PRO A 278 -11.74 9.50 8.89
C PRO A 278 -11.76 9.36 10.41
N GLU A 279 -10.95 10.16 11.11
CA GLU A 279 -10.89 10.16 12.57
C GLU A 279 -12.21 10.68 13.18
N GLU A 280 -12.90 11.56 12.44
CA GLU A 280 -14.16 12.19 12.82
C GLU A 280 -15.40 11.29 12.62
N LEU A 281 -15.22 9.99 12.35
CA LEU A 281 -16.34 9.06 12.14
C LEU A 281 -17.39 9.14 13.27
N GLY A 282 -16.95 9.20 14.53
CA GLY A 282 -17.86 9.31 15.67
C GLY A 282 -18.72 10.58 15.63
N HIS A 283 -18.14 11.71 15.21
CA HIS A 283 -18.86 12.97 15.04
C HIS A 283 -19.92 12.87 13.92
N HIS A 284 -19.55 12.28 12.79
CA HIS A 284 -20.45 12.10 11.65
C HIS A 284 -21.65 11.20 11.98
N ILE A 285 -21.41 10.10 12.70
CA ILE A 285 -22.48 9.22 13.19
C ILE A 285 -23.36 9.94 14.21
N GLY A 286 -22.77 10.71 15.13
CA GLY A 286 -23.52 11.50 16.11
C GLY A 286 -24.43 12.54 15.46
N GLU A 287 -23.95 13.26 14.44
CA GLU A 287 -24.74 14.23 13.70
C GLU A 287 -25.92 13.56 12.98
N PHE A 288 -25.70 12.40 12.35
CA PHE A 288 -26.76 11.64 11.70
C PHE A 288 -27.82 11.19 12.70
N LEU A 289 -27.44 10.63 13.85
CA LEU A 289 -28.37 10.19 14.87
C LEU A 289 -29.18 11.35 15.46
N ALA A 290 -28.56 12.51 15.68
CA ALA A 290 -29.23 13.71 16.17
C ALA A 290 -30.24 14.31 15.17
N ALA A 291 -30.00 14.13 13.86
CA ALA A 291 -30.89 14.58 12.79
C ALA A 291 -32.03 13.58 12.47
N CYS A 292 -31.93 12.35 12.96
CA CYS A 292 -32.97 11.34 12.78
C CYS A 292 -34.20 11.65 13.65
N PRO A 293 -35.43 11.34 13.17
CA PRO A 293 -36.60 11.39 14.03
C PRO A 293 -36.49 10.36 15.16
N PRO A 294 -37.04 10.64 16.36
CA PRO A 294 -37.06 9.68 17.46
C PRO A 294 -37.85 8.41 17.09
N GLU A 295 -37.64 7.33 17.85
CA GLU A 295 -38.23 5.99 17.69
C GLU A 295 -39.71 6.01 17.23
N PRO A 296 -40.13 5.05 16.36
CA PRO A 296 -39.68 3.65 16.32
C PRO A 296 -38.81 3.25 15.11
N VAL A 297 -38.17 4.19 14.41
CA VAL A 297 -37.42 3.86 13.19
C VAL A 297 -36.04 3.30 13.53
N ASP A 298 -35.70 2.12 13.00
CA ASP A 298 -34.35 1.57 13.14
C ASP A 298 -33.35 2.27 12.18
N HIS A 299 -32.39 3.00 12.76
CA HIS A 299 -31.36 3.75 12.02
C HIS A 299 -30.06 2.94 11.82
N TYR A 300 -29.83 1.88 12.59
CA TYR A 300 -28.55 1.14 12.59
C TYR A 300 -28.25 0.47 11.24
N PRO A 301 -29.21 -0.09 10.49
CA PRO A 301 -28.97 -0.65 9.16
C PRO A 301 -28.44 0.38 8.15
N ILE A 302 -28.83 1.65 8.28
CA ILE A 302 -28.35 2.73 7.40
C ILE A 302 -26.88 3.01 7.68
N ILE A 303 -26.52 3.19 8.96
CA ILE A 303 -25.13 3.36 9.39
C ILE A 303 -24.29 2.17 8.94
N ALA A 304 -24.74 0.95 9.24
CA ALA A 304 -24.06 -0.27 8.85
C ALA A 304 -23.86 -0.37 7.33
N SER A 305 -24.89 -0.06 6.53
CA SER A 305 -24.77 -0.09 5.07
C SER A 305 -23.79 0.96 4.52
N ALA A 306 -23.69 2.12 5.15
CA ALA A 306 -22.71 3.15 4.80
C ALA A 306 -21.28 2.68 5.10
N LEU A 307 -21.07 2.04 6.25
CA LEU A 307 -19.81 1.41 6.62
C LEU A 307 -19.43 0.26 5.68
N VAL A 308 -20.40 -0.54 5.20
CA VAL A 308 -20.18 -1.60 4.20
C VAL A 308 -19.74 -1.01 2.87
N MET A 309 -20.42 0.05 2.38
CA MET A 309 -20.02 0.75 1.16
C MET A 309 -18.60 1.29 1.26
N ASN A 310 -18.21 1.83 2.41
CA ASN A 310 -16.83 2.28 2.63
C ASN A 310 -15.85 1.10 2.67
N ALA A 311 -16.17 0.05 3.42
CA ALA A 311 -15.31 -1.11 3.64
C ALA A 311 -14.97 -1.83 2.34
N PHE A 312 -15.96 -2.08 1.49
CA PHE A 312 -15.84 -2.88 0.27
C PHE A 312 -15.81 -2.01 -0.99
N HIS A 313 -15.01 -0.94 -0.97
CA HIS A 313 -14.80 -0.09 -2.12
C HIS A 313 -14.11 -0.85 -3.27
N PRO A 314 -14.48 -0.62 -4.54
CA PRO A 314 -13.79 -1.22 -5.69
C PRO A 314 -12.28 -1.03 -5.64
N GLY A 315 -11.53 -2.07 -5.99
CA GLY A 315 -10.06 -2.07 -5.99
C GLY A 315 -9.41 -2.33 -4.62
N LEU A 316 -10.19 -2.52 -3.55
CA LEU A 316 -9.68 -2.93 -2.23
C LEU A 316 -9.89 -4.43 -2.00
N HIS A 317 -8.95 -5.08 -1.31
CA HIS A 317 -9.11 -6.48 -0.91
C HIS A 317 -10.33 -6.64 0.01
N SER A 318 -11.16 -7.63 -0.30
CA SER A 318 -12.37 -7.95 0.46
C SER A 318 -12.03 -8.85 1.65
N PHE A 319 -11.76 -8.24 2.80
CA PHE A 319 -11.53 -8.95 4.06
C PHE A 319 -12.83 -9.46 4.69
N PRO A 320 -12.78 -10.51 5.53
CA PRO A 320 -13.96 -11.00 6.26
C PRO A 320 -14.68 -9.90 7.04
N PRO A 321 -16.02 -9.80 6.99
CA PRO A 321 -16.77 -8.69 7.59
C PRO A 321 -16.44 -8.42 9.07
N ASN A 322 -16.37 -9.48 9.89
CA ASN A 322 -16.05 -9.36 11.31
C ASN A 322 -14.67 -8.73 11.53
N LEU A 323 -13.66 -9.22 10.80
CA LEU A 323 -12.30 -8.69 10.87
C LEU A 323 -12.26 -7.23 10.41
N THR A 324 -12.96 -6.92 9.33
CA THR A 324 -13.03 -5.56 8.77
C THR A 324 -13.65 -4.58 9.75
N PHE A 325 -14.80 -4.93 10.35
CA PHE A 325 -15.49 -4.06 11.30
C PHE A 325 -14.64 -3.80 12.55
N GLU A 326 -14.08 -4.88 13.11
CA GLU A 326 -13.19 -4.82 14.28
C GLU A 326 -11.98 -3.92 14.01
N SER A 327 -11.38 -4.07 12.84
CA SER A 327 -10.14 -3.38 12.47
C SER A 327 -10.34 -1.90 12.13
N LEU A 328 -11.51 -1.51 11.62
CA LEU A 328 -11.74 -0.18 11.06
C LEU A 328 -12.67 0.72 11.88
N TYR A 329 -13.69 0.15 12.54
CA TYR A 329 -14.81 0.96 13.06
C TYR A 329 -15.00 0.87 14.57
N VAL A 330 -14.66 -0.26 15.19
CA VAL A 330 -14.93 -0.49 16.63
C VAL A 330 -14.33 0.59 17.51
N LYS A 331 -13.08 0.99 17.28
CA LYS A 331 -12.41 2.02 18.09
C LYS A 331 -13.21 3.33 18.12
N ASN A 332 -13.61 3.83 16.95
CA ASN A 332 -14.29 5.12 16.82
C ASN A 332 -15.75 5.04 17.31
N LEU A 333 -16.45 3.95 17.02
CA LEU A 333 -17.83 3.75 17.46
C LEU A 333 -17.93 3.53 18.97
N ALA A 334 -17.03 2.75 19.57
CA ALA A 334 -17.00 2.53 21.02
C ALA A 334 -16.67 3.82 21.79
N ALA A 335 -15.73 4.62 21.28
CA ALA A 335 -15.41 5.92 21.85
C ALA A 335 -16.62 6.87 21.81
N PHE A 336 -17.32 6.92 20.67
CA PHE A 336 -18.54 7.70 20.53
C PHE A 336 -19.67 7.19 21.45
N GLU A 337 -19.90 5.88 21.49
CA GLU A 337 -20.90 5.24 22.35
C GLU A 337 -20.68 5.59 23.83
N GLN A 338 -19.43 5.57 24.28
CA GLN A 338 -19.07 5.98 25.65
C GLN A 338 -19.35 7.46 25.90
N GLN A 339 -19.03 8.33 24.93
CA GLN A 339 -19.22 9.78 25.06
C GLN A 339 -20.69 10.20 25.00
N ALA A 340 -21.48 9.57 24.13
CA ALA A 340 -22.87 9.93 23.88
C ALA A 340 -23.86 9.18 24.79
N GLY A 341 -23.41 8.15 25.51
CA GLY A 341 -24.27 7.32 26.37
C GLY A 341 -25.19 6.36 25.63
N CYS A 342 -24.96 6.12 24.33
CA CYS A 342 -25.78 5.28 23.46
C CYS A 342 -25.43 3.79 23.59
N LYS A 343 -25.72 3.18 24.75
CA LYS A 343 -25.36 1.77 25.04
C LYS A 343 -25.89 0.79 23.99
N GLY A 344 -25.02 -0.12 23.55
CA GLY A 344 -25.30 -1.17 22.57
C GLY A 344 -25.20 -0.72 21.11
N LEU A 345 -24.84 0.54 20.82
CA LEU A 345 -24.74 1.04 19.45
C LEU A 345 -23.71 0.27 18.63
N THR A 346 -22.50 0.07 19.17
CA THR A 346 -21.42 -0.59 18.43
C THR A 346 -21.80 -2.01 18.06
N ASP A 347 -22.44 -2.75 18.98
CA ASP A 347 -22.84 -4.14 18.76
C ASP A 347 -24.00 -4.27 17.75
N ARG A 348 -24.99 -3.37 17.82
CA ARG A 348 -26.10 -3.32 16.86
C ARG A 348 -25.61 -3.01 15.45
N VAL A 349 -24.75 -2.00 15.31
CA VAL A 349 -24.13 -1.65 14.03
C VAL A 349 -23.23 -2.79 13.54
N ARG A 350 -22.49 -3.47 14.42
CA ARG A 350 -21.68 -4.66 14.06
C ARG A 350 -22.55 -5.76 13.48
N SER A 351 -23.64 -6.13 14.16
CA SER A 351 -24.55 -7.19 13.71
C SER A 351 -25.11 -6.86 12.33
N ALA A 352 -25.67 -5.65 12.18
CA ALA A 352 -26.21 -5.19 10.91
C ALA A 352 -25.12 -5.12 9.81
N PHE A 353 -23.91 -4.69 10.13
CA PHE A 353 -22.79 -4.63 9.19
C PHE A 353 -22.44 -6.01 8.65
N VAL A 354 -22.30 -6.99 9.54
CA VAL A 354 -21.95 -8.37 9.16
C VAL A 354 -23.04 -8.98 8.30
N ASP A 355 -24.31 -8.78 8.67
CA ASP A 355 -25.43 -9.32 7.90
C ASP A 355 -25.55 -8.65 6.53
N ILE A 356 -25.45 -7.32 6.46
CA ILE A 356 -25.46 -6.59 5.19
C ILE A 356 -24.27 -7.03 4.31
N ALA A 357 -23.07 -7.13 4.89
CA ALA A 357 -21.87 -7.50 4.15
C ALA A 357 -21.96 -8.91 3.54
N LYS A 358 -22.60 -9.89 4.22
CA LYS A 358 -22.84 -11.24 3.66
C LYS A 358 -23.59 -11.19 2.32
N TYR A 359 -24.55 -10.27 2.18
CA TYR A 359 -25.33 -10.10 0.96
C TYR A 359 -24.72 -9.09 -0.01
N THR A 360 -23.68 -8.36 0.38
CA THR A 360 -23.00 -7.37 -0.44
C THR A 360 -21.67 -7.88 -1.03
N ILE A 361 -21.03 -8.86 -0.40
CA ILE A 361 -19.81 -9.51 -0.88
C ILE A 361 -20.20 -10.70 -1.76
N GLY A 362 -19.94 -10.62 -3.07
CA GLY A 362 -20.24 -11.70 -4.03
C GLY A 362 -21.33 -11.45 -5.08
N PRO A 363 -22.34 -10.58 -4.90
CA PRO A 363 -23.25 -10.21 -5.98
C PRO A 363 -22.57 -9.37 -7.08
N ALA A 364 -23.16 -9.37 -8.29
CA ALA A 364 -22.76 -8.50 -9.39
C ALA A 364 -23.07 -7.00 -9.16
N VAL A 365 -23.82 -6.66 -8.10
CA VAL A 365 -24.26 -5.30 -7.82
C VAL A 365 -23.32 -4.62 -6.83
N GLU A 366 -22.76 -3.48 -7.24
CA GLU A 366 -21.82 -2.71 -6.43
C GLU A 366 -22.37 -2.33 -5.04
N PRO A 367 -21.54 -2.38 -3.96
CA PRO A 367 -21.94 -2.00 -2.60
C PRO A 367 -22.58 -0.62 -2.51
N ARG A 368 -22.10 0.32 -3.34
CA ARG A 368 -22.67 1.67 -3.50
C ARG A 368 -24.14 1.63 -3.92
N VAL A 369 -24.48 0.87 -4.95
CA VAL A 369 -25.86 0.80 -5.47
C VAL A 369 -26.79 0.23 -4.41
N GLN A 370 -26.36 -0.80 -3.70
CA GLN A 370 -27.13 -1.39 -2.61
C GLN A 370 -27.34 -0.41 -1.45
N HIS A 371 -26.33 0.38 -1.09
CA HIS A 371 -26.45 1.40 -0.06
C HIS A 371 -27.40 2.54 -0.47
N LEU A 372 -27.30 3.04 -1.71
CA LEU A 372 -28.23 4.05 -2.23
C LEU A 372 -29.68 3.55 -2.24
N ALA A 373 -29.90 2.30 -2.65
CA ALA A 373 -31.23 1.69 -2.60
C ALA A 373 -31.78 1.61 -1.16
N ARG A 374 -30.94 1.27 -0.18
CA ARG A 374 -31.34 1.26 1.24
C ARG A 374 -31.66 2.66 1.76
N LEU A 375 -30.86 3.67 1.39
CA LEU A 375 -31.16 5.07 1.72
C LEU A 375 -32.53 5.48 1.15
N GLN A 376 -32.76 5.23 -0.14
CA GLN A 376 -34.02 5.59 -0.81
C GLN A 376 -35.24 4.83 -0.27
N GLY A 377 -35.07 3.58 0.15
CA GLY A 377 -36.11 2.80 0.82
C GLY A 377 -36.41 3.27 2.25
N TRP A 378 -35.49 4.01 2.87
CA TRP A 378 -35.62 4.50 4.24
C TRP A 378 -36.33 5.85 4.28
N ARG A 379 -37.67 5.83 4.38
CA ARG A 379 -38.56 7.01 4.25
C ARG A 379 -38.06 8.29 4.95
N PRO A 380 -37.53 8.25 6.19
CA PRO A 380 -37.09 9.48 6.87
C PRO A 380 -35.89 10.17 6.23
N ILE A 381 -35.12 9.49 5.36
CA ILE A 381 -33.90 10.05 4.78
C ILE A 381 -34.13 11.39 4.09
N SER A 382 -35.32 11.59 3.52
CA SER A 382 -35.67 12.78 2.76
C SER A 382 -35.73 14.06 3.61
N SER A 383 -36.03 13.92 4.91
CA SER A 383 -36.09 15.03 5.87
C SER A 383 -34.81 15.19 6.69
N VAL A 384 -33.89 14.23 6.66
CA VAL A 384 -32.62 14.30 7.39
C VAL A 384 -31.67 15.30 6.72
N LYS A 385 -31.43 16.42 7.39
CA LYS A 385 -30.48 17.45 6.95
C LYS A 385 -29.26 17.47 7.87
N LEU A 386 -28.10 17.17 7.30
CA LEU A 386 -26.80 17.25 7.97
C LEU A 386 -26.14 18.59 7.63
N ARG A 387 -25.32 19.11 8.54
CA ARG A 387 -24.61 20.40 8.44
C ARG A 387 -23.15 20.22 8.05
N ALA A 388 -22.51 19.16 8.52
CA ALA A 388 -21.09 18.91 8.27
C ALA A 388 -20.82 17.55 7.60
N THR A 389 -21.74 16.60 7.71
CA THR A 389 -21.55 15.22 7.22
C THR A 389 -22.16 15.01 5.83
N CYS A 390 -21.44 14.25 4.99
CA CYS A 390 -21.96 13.79 3.71
C CYS A 390 -23.21 12.92 3.90
N SER A 391 -24.33 13.32 3.31
CA SER A 391 -25.63 12.68 3.46
C SER A 391 -25.73 11.32 2.74
N ILE A 392 -24.76 10.97 1.89
CA ILE A 392 -24.65 9.62 1.29
C ILE A 392 -23.81 8.74 2.19
N CYS A 393 -22.49 8.97 2.27
CA CYS A 393 -21.60 8.01 2.92
C CYS A 393 -21.61 8.02 4.44
N LEU A 394 -22.16 9.07 5.09
CA LEU A 394 -22.19 9.24 6.55
C LEU A 394 -20.82 9.15 7.28
N ILE A 395 -19.73 9.16 6.52
CA ILE A 395 -18.37 8.87 7.02
C ILE A 395 -17.43 10.05 6.83
N ARG A 396 -17.67 10.89 5.83
CA ARG A 396 -16.80 12.02 5.47
C ARG A 396 -17.56 13.34 5.61
N ALA A 397 -16.80 14.42 5.77
CA ALA A 397 -17.33 15.77 5.71
C ALA A 397 -17.97 16.06 4.33
N GLY A 398 -19.14 16.70 4.37
CA GLY A 398 -19.83 17.22 3.20
C GLY A 398 -19.23 18.55 2.78
N VAL A 399 -18.87 18.66 1.50
CA VAL A 399 -18.22 19.85 0.93
C VAL A 399 -19.16 20.56 -0.05
N PHE A 400 -19.91 19.77 -0.82
CA PHE A 400 -20.83 20.28 -1.83
C PHE A 400 -22.26 20.20 -1.35
N MET A 401 -23.01 21.26 -1.60
CA MET A 401 -24.43 21.32 -1.26
C MET A 401 -25.28 21.14 -2.52
N MET A 402 -26.29 20.29 -2.45
CA MET A 402 -27.33 20.18 -3.47
C MET A 402 -28.40 21.27 -3.28
N ASP A 403 -29.22 21.53 -4.31
CA ASP A 403 -30.30 22.54 -4.25
C ASP A 403 -31.30 22.26 -3.10
N CYS A 404 -31.50 20.98 -2.77
CA CYS A 404 -32.32 20.53 -1.64
C CYS A 404 -31.60 20.55 -0.28
N SER A 405 -30.42 21.17 -0.20
CA SER A 405 -29.56 21.29 0.99
C SER A 405 -28.98 19.99 1.56
N HIS A 406 -29.03 18.87 0.83
CA HIS A 406 -28.23 17.69 1.19
C HIS A 406 -26.76 17.89 0.82
N LEU A 407 -25.85 17.41 1.67
CA LEU A 407 -24.41 17.61 1.52
C LEU A 407 -23.73 16.36 0.93
N LEU A 408 -22.76 16.56 0.03
CA LEU A 408 -21.96 15.52 -0.61
C LEU A 408 -20.47 15.78 -0.37
N CYS A 409 -19.70 14.72 -0.15
CA CYS A 409 -18.23 14.79 -0.12
C CYS A 409 -17.65 14.60 -1.54
N ASP A 410 -16.39 14.98 -1.73
CA ASP A 410 -15.65 14.81 -2.99
C ASP A 410 -15.73 13.38 -3.54
N CYS A 411 -15.57 12.40 -2.64
CA CYS A 411 -15.65 10.98 -3.01
C CYS A 411 -17.03 10.61 -3.56
N CYS A 412 -18.12 11.00 -2.88
CA CYS A 412 -19.46 10.69 -3.34
C CYS A 412 -19.83 11.43 -4.62
N VAL A 413 -19.32 12.65 -4.84
CA VAL A 413 -19.47 13.34 -6.13
C VAL A 413 -18.78 12.54 -7.23
N ALA A 414 -17.51 12.17 -7.03
CA ALA A 414 -16.73 11.42 -8.02
C ALA A 414 -17.36 10.06 -8.36
N THR A 415 -17.95 9.38 -7.38
CA THR A 415 -18.50 8.03 -7.57
C THR A 415 -19.97 7.99 -7.94
N CYS A 416 -20.77 8.97 -7.51
CA CYS A 416 -22.22 8.92 -7.68
C CYS A 416 -22.75 9.83 -8.79
N CYS A 417 -22.04 10.90 -9.15
CA CYS A 417 -22.49 11.86 -10.15
C CYS A 417 -21.92 11.55 -11.54
N LEU A 418 -22.60 12.04 -12.58
CA LEU A 418 -22.18 11.89 -13.96
C LEU A 418 -21.11 12.92 -14.31
N PRO A 419 -19.97 12.52 -14.91
CA PRO A 419 -18.98 13.46 -15.42
C PRO A 419 -19.53 14.17 -16.65
N VAL A 420 -19.50 15.51 -16.66
CA VAL A 420 -19.95 16.33 -17.80
C VAL A 420 -18.75 16.83 -18.61
N GLN A 421 -17.67 17.20 -17.91
CA GLN A 421 -16.37 17.56 -18.48
C GLN A 421 -15.27 17.24 -17.45
N PRO A 422 -13.97 17.29 -17.79
CA PRO A 422 -12.90 16.92 -16.86
C PRO A 422 -13.02 17.66 -15.53
N CYS A 423 -13.11 16.92 -14.43
CA CYS A 423 -13.30 17.43 -13.06
C CYS A 423 -14.66 18.08 -12.74
N HIS A 424 -15.62 18.12 -13.68
CA HIS A 424 -16.97 18.63 -13.44
C HIS A 424 -18.00 17.50 -13.47
N TYR A 425 -18.86 17.49 -12.46
CA TYR A 425 -19.83 16.43 -12.24
C TYR A 425 -21.22 17.02 -12.01
N GLN A 426 -22.25 16.26 -12.38
CA GLN A 426 -23.63 16.66 -12.17
C GLN A 426 -24.51 15.47 -11.80
N SER A 427 -25.54 15.74 -11.00
CA SER A 427 -26.68 14.84 -10.81
C SER A 427 -27.95 15.64 -11.03
N SER A 428 -28.88 15.11 -11.85
CA SER A 428 -30.16 15.75 -12.13
C SER A 428 -31.15 15.64 -10.97
N LEU A 429 -30.97 14.65 -10.09
CA LEU A 429 -31.83 14.39 -8.93
C LEU A 429 -30.97 14.19 -7.67
N CYS A 430 -31.55 14.53 -6.52
CA CYS A 430 -30.97 14.19 -5.23
C CYS A 430 -31.09 12.68 -4.94
N PHE A 431 -29.99 12.05 -4.55
CA PHE A 431 -29.96 10.62 -4.21
C PHE A 431 -30.83 10.23 -3.01
N LEU A 432 -31.14 11.19 -2.12
CA LEU A 432 -31.89 10.97 -0.89
C LEU A 432 -33.38 11.29 -1.05
N CYS A 433 -33.71 12.50 -1.51
CA CYS A 433 -35.10 13.00 -1.57
C CYS A 433 -35.68 13.07 -2.98
N GLN A 434 -34.92 12.70 -4.01
CA GLN A 434 -35.33 12.73 -5.42
C GLN A 434 -35.78 14.11 -5.95
N GLN A 435 -35.49 15.19 -5.23
CA GLN A 435 -35.74 16.54 -5.70
C GLN A 435 -34.79 16.89 -6.86
N PRO A 436 -35.23 17.69 -7.85
CA PRO A 436 -34.38 18.16 -8.93
C PRO A 436 -33.14 18.91 -8.43
N ASN A 437 -32.02 18.74 -9.11
CA ASN A 437 -30.77 19.42 -8.83
C ASN A 437 -30.12 19.94 -10.11
N ARG A 438 -29.75 21.22 -10.11
CA ARG A 438 -29.07 21.91 -11.21
C ARG A 438 -27.62 22.27 -10.89
N THR A 439 -27.19 22.06 -9.65
CA THR A 439 -25.81 22.34 -9.23
C THR A 439 -24.79 21.46 -9.98
N THR A 440 -23.76 22.10 -10.52
CA THR A 440 -22.55 21.44 -11.06
C THR A 440 -21.45 21.44 -10.01
N PHE A 441 -20.89 20.27 -9.73
CA PHE A 441 -19.81 20.08 -8.76
C PHE A 441 -18.47 20.10 -9.47
N VAL A 442 -17.50 20.84 -8.93
CA VAL A 442 -16.14 20.93 -9.49
C VAL A 442 -15.16 20.33 -8.49
N LEU A 443 -14.54 19.21 -8.87
CA LEU A 443 -13.49 18.59 -8.08
C LEU A 443 -12.13 19.18 -8.46
N ASN A 444 -11.21 19.21 -7.50
CA ASN A 444 -9.82 19.52 -7.82
C ASN A 444 -9.19 18.33 -8.57
N PRO A 445 -8.43 18.55 -9.65
CA PRO A 445 -7.74 17.45 -10.32
C PRO A 445 -6.77 16.77 -9.34
N PRO A 446 -6.52 15.45 -9.45
CA PRO A 446 -5.69 14.70 -8.51
C PRO A 446 -4.27 15.25 -8.34
N THR A 447 -3.82 16.04 -9.31
CA THR A 447 -2.48 16.61 -9.37
C THR A 447 -2.39 18.03 -8.80
N ALA A 448 -3.53 18.62 -8.37
CA ALA A 448 -3.63 19.94 -7.76
C ALA A 448 -3.28 19.95 -6.26
N GLY A 449 -2.17 19.32 -5.87
CA GLY A 449 -1.48 19.74 -4.65
C GLY A 449 -1.09 21.22 -4.73
N LEU A 450 -0.87 21.89 -3.60
CA LEU A 450 -0.37 23.27 -3.52
C LEU A 450 0.94 23.44 -4.32
N ARG A 451 0.83 23.76 -5.62
CA ARG A 451 1.95 23.94 -6.55
C ARG A 451 2.40 25.38 -6.48
N LYS A 452 3.28 25.70 -5.53
CA LYS A 452 4.06 26.94 -5.60
C LYS A 452 5.23 26.67 -6.55
N LEU A 453 5.21 27.17 -7.78
CA LEU A 453 6.40 27.23 -8.66
C LEU A 453 7.06 28.60 -8.45
N GLU A 454 8.31 28.66 -8.00
CA GLU A 454 9.09 29.91 -7.84
C GLU A 454 10.30 29.72 -8.72
N LEU A 455 10.39 30.56 -9.74
CA LEU A 455 11.56 30.71 -10.56
C LEU A 455 12.36 31.88 -10.00
N ALA A 456 13.63 31.65 -9.69
CA ALA A 456 14.60 32.73 -9.53
C ALA A 456 15.05 33.19 -10.92
N CYS A 457 14.81 34.47 -11.21
CA CYS A 457 15.45 35.17 -12.31
C CYS A 457 16.19 36.38 -11.73
N PRO A 458 17.52 36.50 -11.89
CA PRO A 458 18.28 37.62 -11.36
C PRO A 458 18.26 38.80 -12.35
N ALA A 459 17.13 39.49 -12.52
CA ALA A 459 17.02 40.77 -13.26
C ALA A 459 15.69 41.54 -12.98
N PRO A 460 15.61 42.87 -13.21
CA PRO A 460 14.68 43.74 -12.47
C PRO A 460 13.21 43.81 -12.96
N ARG A 461 12.32 43.48 -12.01
CA ARG A 461 11.01 44.02 -11.61
C ARG A 461 9.81 44.26 -12.57
N LEU A 462 9.90 44.25 -13.91
CA LEU A 462 8.68 44.31 -14.76
C LEU A 462 8.49 43.08 -15.69
N TYR A 463 9.58 42.51 -16.21
CA TYR A 463 9.54 41.24 -16.96
C TYR A 463 9.14 40.03 -16.09
N ASN A 464 9.44 40.10 -14.78
CA ASN A 464 9.20 38.99 -13.85
C ASN A 464 7.72 38.59 -13.70
N THR A 465 6.78 39.51 -13.85
CA THR A 465 5.34 39.17 -13.67
C THR A 465 4.79 38.47 -14.90
N ALA A 466 5.11 38.95 -16.10
CA ALA A 466 4.69 38.33 -17.35
C ALA A 466 5.33 36.94 -17.53
N GLU A 467 6.61 36.77 -17.20
CA GLU A 467 7.28 35.47 -17.24
C GLU A 467 6.74 34.49 -16.19
N ARG A 468 6.37 34.97 -15.00
CA ARG A 468 5.72 34.15 -13.98
C ARG A 468 4.31 33.71 -14.38
N LEU A 469 3.52 34.62 -14.96
CA LEU A 469 2.22 34.32 -15.54
C LEU A 469 2.36 33.32 -16.69
N PHE A 470 3.36 33.52 -17.56
CA PHE A 470 3.67 32.63 -18.66
C PHE A 470 4.04 31.22 -18.20
N CYS A 471 4.93 31.10 -17.20
CA CYS A 471 5.30 29.81 -16.63
C CYS A 471 4.13 29.15 -15.89
N SER A 472 3.20 29.93 -15.33
CA SER A 472 2.01 29.40 -14.68
C SER A 472 1.02 28.73 -15.64
N LEU A 473 1.10 29.05 -16.95
CA LEU A 473 0.34 28.37 -17.99
C LEU A 473 0.73 26.92 -18.14
N PHE A 474 1.98 26.56 -17.81
CA PHE A 474 2.47 25.20 -17.96
C PHE A 474 2.50 24.46 -16.63
N TYR A 475 2.31 23.15 -16.70
CA TYR A 475 2.47 22.26 -15.56
C TYR A 475 2.99 20.91 -16.03
N ILE A 476 3.51 20.13 -15.08
CA ILE A 476 4.07 18.81 -15.37
C ILE A 476 3.20 17.68 -14.82
N GLU A 477 3.18 16.59 -15.56
CA GLU A 477 2.62 15.31 -15.15
C GLU A 477 3.60 14.19 -15.50
N LEU A 478 3.67 13.17 -14.65
CA LEU A 478 4.40 11.95 -14.98
C LEU A 478 3.51 11.10 -15.90
N SER A 479 4.09 10.57 -16.98
CA SER A 479 3.34 9.71 -17.93
C SER A 479 2.92 8.38 -17.30
N HIS A 480 3.75 7.87 -16.41
CA HIS A 480 3.53 6.66 -15.63
C HIS A 480 4.09 6.88 -14.22
N LYS A 481 3.59 6.15 -13.23
CA LYS A 481 4.17 6.15 -11.89
C LYS A 481 5.49 5.39 -11.95
N PRO A 482 6.64 6.01 -11.62
CA PRO A 482 7.91 5.29 -11.61
C PRO A 482 7.92 4.29 -10.46
N ASN A 483 8.43 3.10 -10.74
CA ASN A 483 8.47 1.99 -9.78
C ASN A 483 9.85 1.79 -9.15
N PHE A 484 10.91 2.44 -9.68
CA PHE A 484 12.28 2.42 -9.16
C PHE A 484 12.82 1.02 -8.81
N TYR A 485 12.53 0.01 -9.64
CA TYR A 485 13.16 -1.32 -9.48
C TYR A 485 14.65 -1.30 -9.77
N THR A 486 15.05 -0.40 -10.66
CA THR A 486 16.44 -0.07 -10.92
C THR A 486 16.62 1.43 -10.66
N SER A 487 17.83 1.84 -10.27
CA SER A 487 18.16 3.24 -10.07
C SER A 487 19.48 3.55 -10.78
N PRO A 488 19.53 4.62 -11.60
CA PRO A 488 18.43 5.53 -11.93
C PRO A 488 17.35 4.91 -12.83
N ASP A 489 16.11 5.39 -12.69
CA ASP A 489 14.97 5.06 -13.58
C ASP A 489 14.67 6.24 -14.53
N ASN A 490 14.33 5.94 -15.78
CA ASN A 490 14.07 6.94 -16.81
C ASN A 490 12.59 7.33 -16.81
N CYS A 491 12.26 8.40 -16.10
CA CYS A 491 10.89 8.90 -15.96
C CYS A 491 10.50 9.75 -17.17
N VAL A 492 9.34 9.46 -17.76
CA VAL A 492 8.79 10.22 -18.88
C VAL A 492 7.85 11.30 -18.34
N VAL A 493 8.27 12.56 -18.41
CA VAL A 493 7.50 13.73 -17.93
C VAL A 493 6.79 14.41 -19.10
N LYS A 494 5.49 14.63 -18.96
CA LYS A 494 4.67 15.45 -19.86
C LYS A 494 4.58 16.87 -19.31
N ILE A 495 4.87 17.84 -20.15
CA ILE A 495 4.64 19.26 -19.91
C ILE A 495 3.37 19.63 -20.66
N LEU A 496 2.38 20.11 -19.93
CA LEU A 496 1.03 20.40 -20.39
C LEU A 496 0.71 21.88 -20.20
N CYS A 497 -0.24 22.40 -20.97
CA CYS A 497 -0.76 23.76 -20.81
C CYS A 497 -2.13 23.73 -20.12
N ARG A 498 -2.37 24.65 -19.18
CA ARG A 498 -3.66 24.80 -18.47
C ARG A 498 -4.76 25.36 -19.36
N THR A 499 -4.39 26.08 -20.41
CA THR A 499 -5.34 26.71 -21.33
C THR A 499 -5.74 25.68 -22.39
N PRO A 500 -7.04 25.52 -22.69
CA PRO A 500 -7.49 24.66 -23.77
C PRO A 500 -7.00 25.17 -25.14
N PRO A 501 -6.98 24.30 -26.16
CA PRO A 501 -6.70 24.68 -27.54
C PRO A 501 -7.56 25.87 -27.97
N SER A 502 -6.90 26.98 -28.32
CA SER A 502 -7.57 28.21 -28.72
C SER A 502 -6.65 29.01 -29.64
N PRO A 503 -7.19 29.89 -30.51
CA PRO A 503 -6.37 30.74 -31.36
C PRO A 503 -5.31 31.55 -30.58
N ALA A 504 -5.63 31.95 -29.34
CA ALA A 504 -4.71 32.68 -28.46
C ALA A 504 -3.54 31.79 -27.99
N LEU A 505 -3.82 30.57 -27.53
CA LEU A 505 -2.78 29.60 -27.19
C LEU A 505 -1.92 29.28 -28.42
N THR A 506 -2.57 29.04 -29.56
CA THR A 506 -1.89 28.69 -30.81
C THR A 506 -0.93 29.77 -31.29
N ARG A 507 -1.31 31.06 -31.22
CA ARG A 507 -0.39 32.18 -31.50
C ARG A 507 0.79 32.21 -30.54
N THR A 508 0.53 31.94 -29.26
CA THR A 508 1.57 31.88 -28.22
C THR A 508 2.56 30.72 -28.49
N LEU A 509 2.06 29.55 -28.88
CA LEU A 509 2.87 28.39 -29.23
C LEU A 509 3.67 28.62 -30.52
N ALA A 510 3.09 29.28 -31.53
CA ALA A 510 3.80 29.65 -32.75
C ALA A 510 4.96 30.61 -32.44
N TRP A 511 4.73 31.59 -31.55
CA TRP A 511 5.80 32.47 -31.07
C TRP A 511 6.91 31.69 -30.35
N LEU A 512 6.54 30.75 -29.46
CA LEU A 512 7.51 29.89 -28.78
C LEU A 512 8.36 29.04 -29.74
N HIS A 513 7.73 28.53 -30.79
CA HIS A 513 8.38 27.73 -31.82
C HIS A 513 9.37 28.57 -32.63
N VAL A 514 8.95 29.74 -33.11
CA VAL A 514 9.79 30.66 -33.89
C VAL A 514 10.99 31.16 -33.08
N ASN A 515 10.79 31.50 -31.80
CA ASN A 515 11.85 31.98 -30.92
C ASN A 515 12.68 30.84 -30.31
N ARG A 516 12.42 29.58 -30.67
CA ARG A 516 13.10 28.38 -30.18
C ARG A 516 13.30 28.42 -28.66
N ILE A 517 12.23 28.58 -27.89
CA ILE A 517 12.35 28.55 -26.43
C ILE A 517 12.72 27.14 -25.97
N HIS A 518 13.76 27.05 -25.13
CA HIS A 518 14.25 25.79 -24.57
C HIS A 518 13.77 25.60 -23.13
N ILE A 519 13.71 24.34 -22.76
CA ILE A 519 13.57 23.85 -21.40
C ILE A 519 14.92 23.26 -21.01
N LYS A 520 15.56 23.86 -20.01
CA LYS A 520 16.66 23.26 -19.26
C LYS A 520 16.04 22.46 -18.13
N TYR A 521 16.39 21.19 -18.01
CA TYR A 521 15.89 20.35 -16.94
C TYR A 521 16.97 19.45 -16.36
N ARG A 522 16.88 19.21 -15.06
CA ARG A 522 17.84 18.43 -14.31
C ARG A 522 17.12 17.61 -13.24
N GLY A 523 17.34 16.30 -13.27
CA GLY A 523 16.99 15.39 -12.17
C GLY A 523 18.18 15.22 -11.22
N HIS A 524 18.55 13.98 -10.93
CA HIS A 524 19.75 13.70 -10.13
C HIS A 524 21.06 13.71 -10.93
N GLN A 525 20.97 13.78 -12.27
CA GLN A 525 22.12 13.80 -13.15
C GLN A 525 23.02 15.02 -12.85
N SER A 526 24.33 14.84 -12.98
CA SER A 526 25.33 15.91 -12.83
C SER A 526 25.24 16.97 -13.92
N ILE A 527 24.65 16.64 -15.07
CA ILE A 527 24.55 17.49 -16.26
C ILE A 527 23.08 17.90 -16.47
N SER A 528 22.84 19.18 -16.73
CA SER A 528 21.52 19.68 -17.15
C SER A 528 21.27 19.28 -18.60
N LEU A 529 20.08 18.74 -18.88
CA LEU A 529 19.64 18.43 -20.23
C LEU A 529 18.83 19.59 -20.81
N GLU A 530 18.79 19.70 -22.14
CA GLU A 530 18.10 20.77 -22.86
C GLU A 530 17.22 20.23 -23.97
N ALA A 531 16.00 20.75 -24.09
CA ALA A 531 15.07 20.40 -25.16
C ALA A 531 14.24 21.61 -25.60
N VAL A 532 13.88 21.68 -26.88
CA VAL A 532 12.93 22.70 -27.37
C VAL A 532 11.54 22.45 -26.78
N LEU A 533 10.92 23.51 -26.22
CA LEU A 533 9.59 23.45 -25.59
C LEU A 533 8.48 23.18 -26.62
N CYS A 534 8.49 23.89 -27.75
CA CYS A 534 7.50 23.76 -28.81
C CYS A 534 8.17 23.34 -30.13
N THR A 535 8.07 22.06 -30.47
CA THR A 535 8.52 21.53 -31.77
C THR A 535 7.44 21.75 -32.84
N ALA A 536 7.81 21.65 -34.12
CA ALA A 536 6.84 21.77 -35.22
C ALA A 536 5.69 20.75 -35.10
N GLU A 537 6.01 19.53 -34.67
CA GLU A 537 5.03 18.47 -34.43
C GLU A 537 4.03 18.83 -33.31
N VAL A 538 4.51 19.40 -32.19
CA VAL A 538 3.64 19.81 -31.08
C VAL A 538 2.75 20.97 -31.51
N LEU A 539 3.28 21.92 -32.29
CA LEU A 539 2.53 23.05 -32.82
C LEU A 539 1.41 22.59 -33.76
N GLN A 540 1.73 21.67 -34.68
CA GLN A 540 0.75 21.11 -35.62
C GLN A 540 -0.39 20.39 -34.89
N LYS A 541 -0.08 19.56 -33.90
CA LYS A 541 -1.11 18.90 -33.07
C LYS A 541 -2.04 19.90 -32.38
N CYS A 542 -1.50 21.02 -31.92
CA CYS A 542 -2.30 22.09 -31.32
C CYS A 542 -3.17 22.83 -32.36
N TRP A 543 -2.71 22.97 -33.61
CA TRP A 543 -3.51 23.52 -34.71
C TRP A 543 -4.69 22.62 -35.07
N GLU A 544 -4.51 21.31 -34.97
CA GLU A 544 -5.55 20.29 -35.15
C GLU A 544 -6.52 20.20 -33.95
N GLY A 545 -6.40 21.12 -32.97
CA GLY A 545 -7.28 21.20 -31.82
C GLY A 545 -6.91 20.28 -30.65
N GLN A 546 -5.73 19.66 -30.67
CA GLN A 546 -5.27 18.86 -29.52
C GLN A 546 -4.68 19.73 -28.40
N PRO A 547 -4.81 19.33 -27.12
CA PRO A 547 -4.12 19.99 -26.01
C PRO A 547 -2.61 20.02 -26.17
N PHE A 548 -1.97 21.10 -25.72
CA PHE A 548 -0.50 21.16 -25.70
C PHE A 548 0.08 20.06 -24.80
N CYS A 549 0.97 19.25 -25.38
CA CYS A 549 1.70 18.20 -24.68
C CYS A 549 3.12 18.07 -25.24
N ARG A 550 4.12 18.25 -24.38
CA ARG A 550 5.54 18.04 -24.69
C ARG A 550 6.16 17.05 -23.71
N THR A 551 6.80 16.01 -24.24
CA THR A 551 7.39 14.96 -23.41
C THR A 551 8.90 15.08 -23.30
N VAL A 552 9.46 14.96 -22.09
CA VAL A 552 10.89 14.88 -21.81
C VAL A 552 11.21 13.66 -20.94
N VAL A 553 12.41 13.10 -21.06
CA VAL A 553 12.87 11.97 -20.25
C VAL A 553 13.86 12.47 -19.23
N ILE A 554 13.62 12.16 -17.96
CA ILE A 554 14.43 12.58 -16.81
C ILE A 554 14.86 11.35 -16.04
N ALA A 555 16.15 11.19 -15.79
CA ALA A 555 16.62 10.16 -14.87
C ALA A 555 16.37 10.59 -13.42
N ALA A 556 15.60 9.80 -12.71
CA ALA A 556 15.35 9.96 -11.29
C ALA A 556 15.98 8.80 -10.51
N HIS A 557 16.47 9.06 -9.30
CA HIS A 557 16.98 8.00 -8.44
C HIS A 557 15.93 7.51 -7.45
N SER A 558 14.97 8.34 -7.06
CA SER A 558 13.86 8.02 -6.16
C SER A 558 12.65 8.93 -6.41
N LEU A 559 11.52 8.64 -5.76
CA LEU A 559 10.33 9.51 -5.81
C LEU A 559 10.59 10.91 -5.23
N ASP A 560 11.59 11.04 -4.36
CA ASP A 560 12.01 12.32 -3.75
C ASP A 560 13.00 13.09 -4.62
N THR A 561 13.28 12.60 -5.85
CA THR A 561 14.18 13.31 -6.77
C THR A 561 13.60 14.68 -7.08
N ILE A 562 14.33 15.73 -6.70
CA ILE A 562 13.99 17.10 -7.08
C ILE A 562 14.27 17.26 -8.57
N ILE A 563 13.21 17.57 -9.32
CA ILE A 563 13.31 17.92 -10.74
C ILE A 563 13.38 19.45 -10.83
N GLN A 564 14.52 19.96 -11.28
CA GLN A 564 14.69 21.37 -11.60
C GLN A 564 14.35 21.60 -13.07
N MET A 565 13.52 22.60 -13.36
CA MET A 565 13.19 23.00 -14.73
C MET A 565 13.25 24.52 -14.87
N GLN A 566 13.84 24.99 -15.96
CA GLN A 566 13.97 26.39 -16.30
C GLN A 566 13.64 26.60 -17.78
N LEU A 567 12.90 27.67 -18.09
CA LEU A 567 12.58 28.09 -19.45
C LEU A 567 13.47 29.26 -19.85
N GLY A 568 13.98 29.28 -21.08
CA GLY A 568 14.75 30.42 -21.58
C GLY A 568 15.24 30.28 -23.03
N PRO A 569 15.70 31.39 -23.64
CA PRO A 569 16.36 31.39 -24.94
C PRO A 569 17.78 30.78 -24.88
N ILE A 570 18.32 30.37 -26.03
CA ILE A 570 19.58 29.62 -26.17
C ILE A 570 20.81 30.44 -25.71
N GLU A 571 20.79 31.76 -25.86
CA GLU A 571 21.98 32.60 -25.67
C GLU A 571 21.80 33.68 -24.60
N GLY A 572 22.39 33.41 -23.44
CA GLY A 572 22.68 34.39 -22.39
C GLY A 572 23.72 33.78 -21.44
N ARG A 573 24.93 34.35 -21.41
CA ARG A 573 25.99 33.95 -20.45
C ARG A 573 25.45 34.11 -19.03
N PHE A 574 25.13 33.01 -18.38
CA PHE A 574 24.86 33.01 -16.94
C PHE A 574 26.18 33.16 -16.20
N HIS A 575 26.41 34.33 -15.60
CA HIS A 575 27.49 34.50 -14.64
C HIS A 575 27.32 33.47 -13.52
N HIS A 576 28.32 32.60 -13.35
CA HIS A 576 28.53 31.84 -12.12
C HIS A 576 28.80 32.83 -10.99
N ASN A 577 27.75 33.39 -10.38
CA ASN A 577 27.89 34.00 -9.07
C ASN A 577 27.90 32.91 -8.02
N LYS A 578 29.11 32.64 -7.49
CA LYS A 578 29.34 32.02 -6.19
C LYS A 578 28.77 32.93 -5.10
N ALA A 579 27.46 32.92 -4.92
CA ALA A 579 26.80 33.47 -3.75
C ALA A 579 25.49 32.70 -3.57
N GLY A 580 25.34 32.08 -2.40
CA GLY A 580 24.30 31.09 -2.12
C GLY A 580 22.88 31.61 -2.29
N SER A 581 22.09 30.90 -3.09
CA SER A 581 20.65 30.76 -2.89
C SER A 581 20.16 29.55 -3.69
N SER A 582 20.23 28.38 -3.07
CA SER A 582 19.52 27.17 -3.51
C SER A 582 18.02 27.44 -3.37
N ILE A 583 17.30 27.49 -4.49
CA ILE A 583 15.83 27.34 -4.46
C ILE A 583 15.56 25.84 -4.58
N ALA A 584 15.61 25.17 -3.44
CA ALA A 584 14.93 23.91 -3.24
C ALA A 584 13.43 24.23 -3.23
N LYS A 585 12.73 23.86 -4.30
CA LYS A 585 11.28 23.71 -4.19
C LYS A 585 10.94 22.28 -3.89
N ASP A 586 10.57 22.10 -2.63
CA ASP A 586 9.68 21.08 -2.15
C ASP A 586 8.55 20.84 -3.16
N ILE A 587 8.71 19.83 -4.03
CA ILE A 587 7.58 18.94 -4.28
C ILE A 587 7.38 18.22 -2.93
N ARG A 588 6.70 18.90 -2.01
CA ARG A 588 6.46 18.36 -0.67
C ARG A 588 5.58 17.12 -0.83
N ARG A 589 6.17 15.97 -0.48
CA ARG A 589 5.57 14.63 -0.34
C ARG A 589 4.95 14.02 -1.59
N ILE A 590 5.71 13.13 -2.24
CA ILE A 590 5.16 11.84 -2.68
C ILE A 590 5.44 10.83 -1.56
N GLY A 591 4.96 11.10 -0.34
CA GLY A 591 5.41 10.35 0.83
C GLY A 591 4.82 10.80 2.17
N SER A 592 3.52 10.58 2.34
CA SER A 592 2.82 10.07 3.53
C SER A 592 1.36 10.54 3.44
N GLY A 593 0.50 9.67 2.93
CA GLY A 593 -0.82 10.03 2.40
C GLY A 593 -0.81 9.69 0.91
N ALA A 594 -1.39 8.54 0.56
CA ALA A 594 -1.33 8.02 -0.78
C ALA A 594 -2.04 8.97 -1.75
N VAL A 595 -1.27 9.61 -2.64
CA VAL A 595 -1.80 10.14 -3.90
C VAL A 595 -1.72 9.00 -4.89
N ILE A 596 -2.84 8.29 -5.02
CA ILE A 596 -3.08 7.36 -6.12
C ILE A 596 -3.50 8.22 -7.31
N VAL A 597 -2.65 8.26 -8.33
CA VAL A 597 -3.08 8.62 -9.68
C VAL A 597 -3.89 7.43 -10.18
N HIS A 598 -5.20 7.60 -10.33
CA HIS A 598 -6.01 6.65 -11.08
C HIS A 598 -5.47 6.65 -12.53
N TYR A 599 -4.87 5.54 -12.95
CA TYR A 599 -4.84 5.18 -14.35
C TYR A 599 -6.20 4.56 -14.65
N ASN A 600 -6.91 5.09 -15.65
CA ASN A 600 -8.10 4.44 -16.19
C ASN A 600 -7.76 3.04 -16.69
#